data_AF-A0A7V9F6Z9-F1
#
_entry.id   AF-A0A7V9F6Z9-F1
#
_cell.length_a   1.000
_cell.length_b   1.000
_cell.length_c   1.000
_cell.angle_alpha   90.00
_cell.angle_beta   90.00
_cell.angle_gamma   90.00
#
_symmetry.space_group_name_H-M   'P 1'
#
loop_
_entity.id
_entity.type
_entity.pdbx_description
1 polymer ?
#
loop_
_entity_poly.entity_id
_entity_poly.type
_entity_poly.pdbx_seq_one_letter_code
_entity_poly.pdbx_strand_id
1 'polypeptide(L)'
;LTIIGYAVDVQIEPTSYTWNWGDGASDTTTTPGQPYPNTDVTHTYVHATREGPSSQVSVDVTYAVRYRVDGGEWLQIPETITIAGEATELPVKQAAAVLVAEE
;
A
#
# COMPACT_ATOMS: atom_id res chain seq x y z
N LEU A 1 -6.02 8.50 -25.97
CA LEU A 1 -7.34 9.13 -25.68
C LEU A 1 -7.48 10.33 -26.61
N THR A 2 -8.60 10.49 -27.33
CA THR A 2 -8.79 11.67 -28.19
C THR A 2 -9.57 12.73 -27.42
N ILE A 3 -8.93 13.84 -27.10
CA ILE A 3 -9.57 14.99 -26.44
C ILE A 3 -9.54 16.13 -27.45
N ILE A 4 -10.72 16.60 -27.87
CA ILE A 4 -10.89 17.79 -28.73
C ILE A 4 -10.03 17.72 -30.02
N GLY A 5 -10.04 16.58 -30.70
CA GLY A 5 -9.34 16.39 -31.98
C GLY A 5 -7.83 16.15 -31.90
N TYR A 6 -7.23 16.23 -30.70
CA TYR A 6 -5.83 15.93 -30.45
C TYR A 6 -5.66 14.50 -29.91
N ALA A 7 -4.62 13.80 -30.34
CA ALA A 7 -4.24 12.50 -29.80
C ALA A 7 -3.41 12.72 -28.53
N VAL A 8 -3.92 12.30 -27.38
CA VAL A 8 -3.21 12.38 -26.10
C VAL A 8 -2.81 11.00 -25.63
N ASP A 9 -1.50 10.83 -25.40
CA ASP A 9 -0.93 9.68 -24.71
C ASP A 9 -0.67 10.05 -23.26
N VAL A 10 -0.97 9.14 -22.34
CA VAL A 10 -0.79 9.33 -20.89
C VAL A 10 -0.04 8.13 -20.34
N GLN A 11 0.95 8.40 -19.48
CA GLN A 11 1.69 7.38 -18.74
C GLN A 11 1.61 7.70 -17.25
N ILE A 12 1.31 6.66 -16.47
CA ILE A 12 1.10 6.72 -15.03
C ILE A 12 2.08 5.75 -14.40
N GLU A 13 2.87 6.21 -13.45
CA GLU A 13 3.91 5.41 -12.80
C GLU A 13 3.80 5.53 -11.27
N PRO A 14 3.77 4.40 -10.54
CA PRO A 14 3.77 4.44 -9.09
C PRO A 14 5.14 4.91 -8.59
N THR A 15 5.14 5.85 -7.66
CA THR A 15 6.36 6.43 -7.08
C THR A 15 6.52 6.14 -5.59
N SER A 16 5.42 5.86 -4.89
CA SER A 16 5.43 5.59 -3.45
C SER A 16 4.26 4.69 -3.05
N TYR A 17 4.52 3.85 -2.05
CA TYR A 17 3.57 2.92 -1.45
C TYR A 17 3.57 3.14 0.06
N THR A 18 2.44 3.63 0.58
CA THR A 18 2.24 3.87 2.03
C THR A 18 1.45 2.71 2.60
N TRP A 19 2.12 1.90 3.42
CA TRP A 19 1.53 0.76 4.12
C TRP A 19 0.88 1.26 5.41
N ASN A 20 -0.43 1.07 5.53
CA ASN A 20 -1.18 1.34 6.74
C ASN A 20 -1.38 0.01 7.47
N TRP A 21 -0.80 -0.17 8.66
CA TRP A 21 -0.77 -1.47 9.35
C TRP A 21 -2.01 -1.77 10.17
N GLY A 22 -2.91 -0.80 10.32
CA GLY A 22 -4.17 -0.93 11.06
C GLY A 22 -4.04 -0.90 12.59
N ASP A 23 -2.83 -0.78 13.13
CA ASP A 23 -2.54 -0.60 14.57
C ASP A 23 -2.09 0.84 14.93
N GLY A 24 -2.21 1.76 13.97
CA GLY A 24 -1.78 3.15 14.09
C GLY A 24 -0.37 3.40 13.53
N ALA A 25 0.40 2.35 13.21
CA ALA A 25 1.67 2.48 12.50
C ALA A 25 1.45 2.54 10.97
N SER A 26 2.39 3.20 10.29
CA SER A 26 2.48 3.21 8.83
C SER A 26 3.93 3.30 8.39
N ASP A 27 4.24 2.72 7.23
CA ASP A 27 5.56 2.78 6.59
C ASP A 27 5.43 3.21 5.14
N THR A 28 6.51 3.75 4.56
CA THR A 28 6.52 4.17 3.15
C THR A 28 7.70 3.53 2.41
N THR A 29 7.42 3.01 1.22
CA THR A 29 8.40 2.35 0.34
C THR A 29 8.29 2.88 -1.09
N THR A 30 9.36 2.77 -1.87
CA THR A 30 9.38 3.15 -3.29
C THR A 30 9.08 1.98 -4.24
N THR A 31 8.90 0.78 -3.68
CA THR A 31 8.63 -0.46 -4.40
C THR A 31 7.41 -1.15 -3.79
N PRO A 32 6.62 -1.91 -4.56
CA PRO A 32 5.43 -2.60 -4.04
C PRO A 32 5.74 -3.78 -3.09
N GLY A 33 7.01 -4.01 -2.78
CA GLY A 33 7.49 -5.23 -2.14
C GLY A 33 7.65 -6.38 -3.15
N GLN A 34 7.99 -7.56 -2.63
CA GLN A 34 8.10 -8.80 -3.39
C GLN A 34 6.95 -9.76 -3.06
N PRO A 35 6.53 -10.61 -4.02
CA PRO A 35 5.60 -11.68 -3.73
C PRO A 35 6.21 -12.67 -2.73
N TYR A 36 5.35 -13.21 -1.87
CA TYR A 36 5.71 -14.32 -0.99
C TYR A 36 6.42 -15.45 -1.77
N PRO A 37 7.50 -16.05 -1.26
CA PRO A 37 8.01 -15.97 0.11
C PRO A 37 9.08 -14.89 0.35
N ASN A 38 9.41 -14.05 -0.62
CA ASN A 38 10.43 -13.03 -0.45
C ASN A 38 9.83 -11.85 0.33
N THR A 39 10.11 -11.78 1.62
CA THR A 39 9.59 -10.72 2.49
C THR A 39 10.56 -9.55 2.54
N ASP A 40 10.22 -8.45 1.91
CA ASP A 40 10.96 -7.17 1.95
C ASP A 40 10.16 -6.02 2.60
N VAL A 41 8.83 -6.16 2.71
CA VAL A 41 7.97 -5.31 3.53
C VAL A 41 7.38 -6.16 4.65
N THR A 42 7.70 -5.81 5.90
CA THR A 42 7.26 -6.54 7.09
C THR A 42 6.93 -5.59 8.23
N HIS A 43 5.93 -5.94 9.03
CA HIS A 43 5.59 -5.19 10.25
C HIS A 43 5.40 -6.14 11.43
N THR A 44 5.76 -5.69 12.62
CA THR A 44 5.64 -6.47 13.85
C THR A 44 4.52 -5.92 14.71
N TYR A 45 3.48 -6.72 14.90
CA TYR A 45 2.37 -6.41 15.80
C TYR A 45 2.72 -6.77 17.24
N VAL A 46 2.62 -5.78 18.14
CA VAL A 46 2.90 -5.96 19.58
C VAL A 46 1.67 -6.31 20.42
N HIS A 47 0.46 -6.22 19.84
CA HIS A 47 -0.81 -6.54 20.51
C HIS A 47 -1.61 -7.56 19.70
N ALA A 48 -2.25 -8.50 20.39
CA ALA A 48 -3.22 -9.41 19.77
C ALA A 48 -4.55 -8.72 19.50
N THR A 49 -5.25 -9.14 18.45
CA THR A 49 -6.59 -8.66 18.04
C THR A 49 -7.69 -8.97 19.08
N ARG A 50 -7.36 -9.49 20.26
CA ARG A 50 -8.32 -9.74 21.35
C ARG A 50 -8.62 -8.51 22.22
N GLU A 51 -7.82 -7.43 22.10
CA GLU A 51 -7.96 -6.23 22.93
C GLU A 51 -8.03 -4.90 22.14
N GLY A 52 -8.16 -4.95 20.82
CA GLY A 52 -8.20 -3.76 19.95
C GLY A 52 -8.93 -4.00 18.62
N PRO A 53 -9.10 -2.97 17.76
CA PRO A 53 -9.68 -3.15 16.43
C PRO A 53 -8.86 -4.18 15.65
N SER A 54 -9.52 -4.95 14.78
CA SER A 54 -8.79 -5.79 13.84
C SER A 54 -7.87 -4.93 12.97
N SER A 55 -6.66 -5.43 12.72
CA SER A 55 -5.67 -4.70 11.92
C SER A 55 -6.16 -4.65 10.48
N GLN A 56 -6.78 -3.52 10.14
CA GLN A 56 -7.19 -3.17 8.78
C GLN A 56 -5.95 -2.74 8.02
N VAL A 57 -5.32 -3.68 7.33
CA VAL A 57 -4.10 -3.42 6.56
C VAL A 57 -4.48 -2.93 5.17
N SER A 58 -3.92 -1.79 4.75
CA SER A 58 -4.09 -1.27 3.39
C SER A 58 -2.76 -0.72 2.85
N VAL A 59 -2.71 -0.51 1.55
CA VAL A 59 -1.58 0.18 0.90
C VAL A 59 -2.10 1.27 -0.01
N ASP A 60 -1.70 2.51 0.26
CA ASP A 60 -2.03 3.65 -0.58
C ASP A 60 -0.89 3.86 -1.59
N VAL A 61 -1.23 4.02 -2.86
CA VAL A 61 -0.25 4.15 -3.95
C VAL A 61 -0.29 5.55 -4.53
N THR A 62 0.86 6.23 -4.53
CA THR A 62 1.03 7.54 -5.14
C THR A 62 1.65 7.40 -6.52
N TYR A 63 1.07 8.08 -7.50
CA TYR A 63 1.44 8.02 -8.90
C TYR A 63 1.92 9.37 -9.42
N ALA A 64 2.99 9.35 -10.20
CA ALA A 64 3.37 10.44 -11.09
C ALA A 64 2.75 10.21 -12.47
N VAL A 65 2.36 11.31 -13.12
CA VAL A 65 1.72 11.28 -14.43
C VAL A 65 2.50 12.14 -15.40
N ARG A 66 2.74 11.61 -16.61
CA ARG A 66 3.22 12.38 -17.75
C ARG A 66 2.29 12.19 -18.94
N TYR A 67 2.19 13.21 -19.78
CA TYR A 67 1.37 13.17 -20.99
C TYR A 67 2.14 13.75 -22.18
N ARG A 68 1.72 13.40 -23.39
CA ARG A 68 2.16 14.07 -24.62
C ARG A 68 0.98 14.21 -25.58
N VAL A 69 1.07 15.22 -26.45
CA VAL A 69 0.02 15.56 -27.42
C VAL A 69 0.58 15.38 -28.82
N ASP A 70 -0.17 14.70 -29.68
CA ASP A 70 0.15 14.45 -31.10
C ASP A 70 1.57 13.89 -31.31
N GLY A 71 2.03 13.04 -30.39
CA GLY A 71 3.36 12.41 -30.47
C GLY A 71 4.53 13.34 -30.14
N GLY A 72 4.28 14.54 -29.60
CA GLY A 72 5.30 15.49 -29.15
C GLY A 72 6.07 15.04 -27.90
N GLU A 73 6.70 16.00 -27.23
CA GLU A 73 7.48 15.74 -26.01
C GLU A 73 6.59 15.33 -24.82
N TRP A 74 7.15 14.50 -23.93
CA TRP A 74 6.51 14.15 -22.68
C TRP A 74 6.61 15.31 -21.69
N LEU A 75 5.46 15.74 -21.19
CA LEU A 75 5.32 16.75 -20.14
C LEU A 75 4.92 16.07 -18.83
N GLN A 76 5.69 16.34 -17.78
CA GLN A 76 5.40 15.87 -16.43
C GLN A 76 4.32 16.75 -15.80
N ILE A 77 3.34 16.14 -15.14
CA ILE A 77 2.41 16.84 -14.25
C ILE A 77 3.12 17.00 -12.90
N PRO A 78 3.31 18.23 -12.38
CA PRO A 78 4.00 18.45 -11.10
C PRO A 78 3.29 17.77 -9.91
N GLU A 79 1.97 17.68 -9.96
CA GLU A 79 1.16 17.03 -8.95
C GLU A 79 1.20 15.50 -9.08
N THR A 80 1.03 14.83 -7.95
CA THR A 80 0.85 13.37 -7.88
C THR A 80 -0.57 13.04 -7.48
N ILE A 81 -1.00 11.83 -7.81
CA ILE A 81 -2.33 11.31 -7.45
C ILE A 81 -2.13 10.13 -6.50
N THR A 82 -2.78 10.16 -5.35
CA THR A 82 -2.79 9.04 -4.41
C THR A 82 -4.11 8.28 -4.53
N ILE A 83 -4.01 6.96 -4.71
CA ILE A 83 -5.15 6.03 -4.73
C ILE A 83 -5.07 5.20 -3.45
N ALA A 84 -6.09 5.29 -2.61
CA ALA A 84 -6.17 4.50 -1.39
C ALA A 84 -6.44 3.03 -1.71
N GLY A 85 -5.72 2.13 -1.03
CA GLY A 85 -5.93 0.69 -1.15
C GLY A 85 -7.14 0.21 -0.36
N GLU A 86 -7.71 -0.93 -0.79
CA GLU A 86 -8.75 -1.59 -0.01
C GLU A 86 -8.15 -2.18 1.27
N ALA A 87 -8.83 -1.97 2.40
CA ALA A 87 -8.42 -2.51 3.68
C ALA A 87 -8.75 -4.01 3.78
N THR A 88 -7.75 -4.80 4.17
CA THR A 88 -7.89 -6.22 4.43
C THR A 88 -7.75 -6.48 5.93
N GLU A 89 -8.68 -7.25 6.48
CA GLU A 89 -8.62 -7.65 7.89
C GLU A 89 -7.58 -8.74 8.12
N LEU A 90 -6.59 -8.47 8.97
CA LEU A 90 -5.61 -9.45 9.42
C LEU A 90 -5.75 -9.76 10.92
N PRO A 91 -6.19 -10.97 11.30
CA PRO A 91 -6.31 -11.35 12.71
C PRO A 91 -4.95 -11.72 13.31
N VAL A 92 -4.47 -10.91 14.25
CA VAL A 92 -3.25 -11.17 15.02
C VAL A 92 -3.60 -11.96 16.28
N LYS A 93 -3.05 -13.16 16.43
CA LYS A 93 -3.32 -14.05 17.57
C LYS A 93 -2.06 -14.22 18.42
N GLN A 94 -2.23 -14.13 19.74
CA GLN A 94 -1.21 -14.49 20.71
C GLN A 94 -1.51 -15.88 21.29
N ALA A 95 -0.48 -16.71 21.42
CA ALA A 95 -0.53 -17.92 22.21
C ALA A 95 -0.12 -17.60 23.66
N ALA A 96 -0.94 -18.00 24.64
CA ALA A 96 -0.58 -17.94 26.05
C ALA A 96 -0.29 -19.36 26.54
N ALA A 97 0.91 -19.60 27.08
CA ALA A 97 1.22 -20.85 27.75
C ALA A 97 0.51 -20.87 29.11
N VAL A 98 -0.25 -21.92 29.38
CA VAL A 98 -0.86 -22.17 30.70
C VAL A 98 -0.16 -23.38 31.31
N LEU A 99 0.45 -23.19 32.49
CA LEU A 99 0.97 -24.28 33.31
C LEU A 99 -0.20 -24.93 34.05
N VAL A 100 -0.38 -26.23 33.85
CA VAL A 100 -1.35 -27.04 34.59
C VAL A 100 -0.55 -27.95 35.53
N ALA A 101 -0.83 -27.88 36.83
CA ALA A 101 -0.31 -28.86 37.78
C ALA A 101 -1.23 -30.09 37.76
N GLU A 102 -0.64 -31.29 37.69
CA GLU A 102 -1.38 -32.55 37.87
C GLU A 102 -1.61 -32.81 39.37
N GLU A 103 -2.80 -33.29 39.74
CA GLU A 103 -3.17 -33.72 41.10
C GLU A 103 -2.66 -35.12 41.43
#